data_AF-A0A077WEZ0-F1
#
_entry.id   AF-A0A077WEZ0-F1
#
_cell.length_a   1.000
_cell.length_b   1.000
_cell.length_c   1.000
_cell.angle_alpha   90.00
_cell.angle_beta   90.00
_cell.angle_gamma   90.00
#
_symmetry.space_group_name_H-M   'P 1'
#
loop_
_entity.id
_entity.type
_entity.pdbx_description
1 polymer ?
#
loop_
_entity_poly.entity_id
_entity_poly.type
_entity_poly.pdbx_seq_one_letter_code
_entity_poly.pdbx_strand_id
1 'polypeptide(L)'
;MLMLSKGCRDSTPHCLSNRKCSHAVVLRLSVPSFMEIWCSSCSRKLGLWEDSWKEQYMVRSILRTYISPEHPSDELSALIQQRRQVEQYQFWMWFRNPSFDANTNLISIHGCYLVDREWFASWVDFLKGTSEIPGRVSNDNLLSKDGSIKPDLALGRNFVLLSERACSFITRIYGIDGSLASIDHVKNKPEYARLVHSVRVQEQMAQQQRTRPIVVSVEQ
;
A
#
# COMPACT_ATOMS: atom_id res chain seq x y z
N MET A 1 -6.99 -9.43 -42.18
CA MET A 1 -7.94 -10.34 -41.49
C MET A 1 -8.37 -9.66 -40.20
N LEU A 2 -9.57 -9.07 -40.20
CA LEU A 2 -10.12 -8.30 -39.09
C LEU A 2 -10.69 -9.26 -38.04
N MET A 3 -9.97 -9.47 -36.94
CA MET A 3 -10.53 -10.09 -35.73
C MET A 3 -11.31 -9.02 -34.97
N LEU A 4 -12.62 -9.02 -35.11
CA LEU A 4 -13.54 -8.26 -34.28
C LEU A 4 -13.45 -8.78 -32.84
N SER A 5 -12.58 -8.19 -32.02
CA SER A 5 -12.63 -8.39 -30.58
C SER A 5 -13.91 -7.74 -30.06
N LYS A 6 -14.95 -8.54 -29.79
CA LYS A 6 -16.11 -8.05 -29.02
C LYS A 6 -15.57 -7.50 -27.71
N GLY A 7 -15.60 -6.17 -27.59
CA GLY A 7 -15.15 -5.45 -26.41
C GLY A 7 -15.93 -5.93 -25.20
N CYS A 8 -15.22 -6.55 -24.26
CA CYS A 8 -15.74 -6.90 -22.96
C CYS A 8 -15.87 -5.62 -22.12
N ARG A 9 -16.92 -4.84 -22.38
CA ARG A 9 -17.32 -3.68 -21.59
C ARG A 9 -18.49 -4.08 -20.70
N ASP A 10 -18.21 -4.68 -19.54
CA ASP A 10 -19.19 -4.78 -18.46
C ASP A 10 -18.47 -4.89 -17.11
N SER A 11 -19.05 -4.25 -16.10
CA SER A 11 -18.56 -4.03 -14.73
C SER A 11 -18.48 -5.27 -13.84
N THR A 12 -18.33 -6.46 -14.43
CA THR A 12 -18.18 -7.74 -13.70
C THR A 12 -16.71 -8.15 -13.58
N PRO A 13 -16.31 -8.94 -12.57
CA PRO A 13 -14.91 -9.30 -12.39
C PRO A 13 -14.42 -10.18 -13.54
N HIS A 14 -13.59 -9.57 -14.40
CA HIS A 14 -13.53 -9.94 -15.81
C HIS A 14 -12.28 -10.72 -16.21
N CYS A 15 -11.14 -10.54 -15.53
CA CYS A 15 -9.85 -10.96 -16.08
C CYS A 15 -9.35 -12.30 -15.55
N LEU A 16 -9.51 -12.55 -14.25
CA LEU A 16 -9.02 -13.79 -13.62
C LEU A 16 -10.15 -14.71 -13.14
N SER A 17 -11.37 -14.19 -12.97
CA SER A 17 -12.50 -14.92 -12.38
C SER A 17 -13.48 -15.50 -13.40
N ASN A 18 -13.42 -15.08 -14.65
CA ASN A 18 -14.37 -15.48 -15.68
C ASN A 18 -13.74 -16.50 -16.65
N ARG A 19 -14.06 -17.80 -16.48
CA ARG A 19 -13.54 -18.90 -17.32
C ARG A 19 -13.95 -18.82 -18.80
N LYS A 20 -14.88 -17.93 -19.16
CA LYS A 20 -15.36 -17.78 -20.54
C LYS A 20 -14.46 -16.92 -21.43
N CYS A 21 -13.53 -16.16 -20.85
CA CYS A 21 -12.60 -15.31 -21.60
C CYS A 21 -11.16 -15.62 -21.18
N SER A 22 -10.33 -16.07 -22.12
CA SER A 22 -8.90 -16.30 -21.87
C SER A 22 -8.14 -14.99 -22.10
N HIS A 23 -7.86 -14.25 -21.04
CA HIS A 23 -7.10 -13.01 -21.11
C HIS A 23 -5.61 -13.28 -20.90
N ALA A 24 -4.77 -12.68 -21.74
CA ALA A 24 -3.33 -12.70 -21.54
C ALA A 24 -2.95 -11.78 -20.37
N VAL A 25 -2.29 -12.34 -19.36
CA VAL A 25 -1.84 -11.62 -18.17
C VAL A 25 -0.32 -11.61 -18.14
N VAL A 26 0.26 -10.45 -17.88
CA VAL A 26 1.71 -10.25 -17.83
C VAL A 26 2.12 -9.66 -16.48
N LEU A 27 3.25 -10.14 -15.97
CA LEU A 27 3.93 -9.53 -14.84
C LEU A 27 4.79 -8.38 -15.38
N ARG A 28 4.52 -7.16 -14.94
CA ARG A 28 5.28 -5.96 -15.29
C ARG A 28 6.03 -5.45 -14.07
N LEU A 29 7.29 -5.08 -14.27
CA LEU A 29 8.01 -4.29 -13.29
C LEU A 29 7.59 -2.83 -13.46
N SER A 30 7.19 -2.17 -12.37
CA SER A 30 6.84 -0.75 -12.40
C SER A 30 7.56 0.00 -11.29
N VAL A 31 8.09 1.18 -11.62
CA VAL A 31 8.66 2.10 -10.64
C VAL A 31 7.67 2.43 -9.50
N PRO A 32 6.36 2.64 -9.72
CA PRO A 32 5.43 2.99 -8.64
C PRO A 32 4.87 1.80 -7.83
N SER A 33 5.06 0.54 -8.23
CA SER A 33 4.46 -0.61 -7.53
C SER A 33 5.33 -1.87 -7.48
N PHE A 34 6.58 -1.80 -7.91
CA PHE A 34 7.55 -2.90 -8.07
C PHE A 34 7.09 -4.00 -9.03
N MET A 35 6.01 -4.69 -8.69
CA MET A 35 5.39 -5.75 -9.49
C MET A 35 3.90 -5.46 -9.72
N GLU A 36 3.53 -5.41 -10.99
CA GLU A 36 2.17 -5.23 -11.45
C GLU A 36 1.72 -6.44 -12.25
N ILE A 37 0.48 -6.87 -12.01
CA ILE A 37 -0.16 -7.86 -12.86
C ILE A 37 -1.05 -7.09 -13.80
N TRP A 38 -0.79 -7.19 -15.09
CA TRP A 38 -1.47 -6.43 -16.12
C TRP A 38 -2.20 -7.36 -17.07
N CYS A 39 -3.46 -7.05 -17.38
CA CYS A 39 -4.21 -7.74 -18.41
C CYS A 39 -3.99 -7.03 -19.75
N SER A 40 -3.32 -7.70 -20.70
CA SER A 40 -3.08 -7.14 -22.03
C SER A 40 -4.39 -6.95 -22.80
N SER A 41 -5.34 -7.87 -22.66
CA SER A 41 -6.64 -7.82 -23.34
C SER A 41 -7.51 -6.66 -22.85
N CYS A 42 -7.50 -6.38 -21.55
CA CYS A 42 -8.28 -5.28 -20.96
C CYS A 42 -7.51 -3.96 -20.87
N SER A 43 -6.21 -3.97 -21.20
CA SER A 43 -5.34 -2.81 -21.06
C SER A 43 -5.42 -2.15 -19.68
N ARG A 44 -5.45 -2.95 -18.61
CA ARG A 44 -5.51 -2.44 -17.22
C ARG A 44 -4.69 -3.26 -16.24
N LYS A 45 -4.35 -2.63 -15.12
CA LYS A 45 -3.77 -3.28 -13.92
C LYS A 45 -4.85 -4.09 -13.21
N LEU A 46 -4.43 -5.23 -12.65
CA LEU A 46 -5.26 -6.16 -11.89
C LEU A 46 -4.86 -6.16 -10.41
N GLY A 47 -5.83 -6.52 -9.57
CA GLY A 47 -5.66 -6.63 -8.12
C GLY A 47 -5.52 -5.26 -7.45
N LEU A 48 -6.23 -4.27 -7.99
CA LEU A 48 -6.48 -2.99 -7.35
C LEU A 48 -7.62 -3.12 -6.33
N TRP A 49 -7.79 -2.11 -5.48
CA TRP A 49 -8.80 -2.14 -4.41
C TRP A 49 -10.24 -2.10 -4.95
N GLU A 50 -10.44 -1.53 -6.14
CA GLU A 50 -11.73 -1.49 -6.84
C GLU A 50 -12.07 -2.83 -7.51
N ASP A 51 -11.08 -3.72 -7.68
CA ASP A 51 -11.31 -5.04 -8.27
C ASP A 51 -12.06 -5.96 -7.31
N SER A 52 -12.73 -6.99 -7.82
CA SER A 52 -13.36 -7.96 -6.94
C SER A 52 -12.36 -8.67 -6.03
N TRP A 53 -12.82 -9.06 -4.84
CA TRP A 53 -12.01 -9.81 -3.88
C TRP A 53 -11.35 -11.07 -4.48
N LYS A 54 -12.00 -11.74 -5.46
CA LYS A 54 -11.44 -12.91 -6.16
C LYS A 54 -10.22 -12.51 -6.98
N GLU A 55 -10.31 -11.41 -7.72
CA GLU A 55 -9.21 -10.91 -8.55
C GLU A 55 -8.05 -10.41 -7.68
N GLN A 56 -8.36 -9.66 -6.61
CA GLN A 56 -7.36 -9.27 -5.61
C GLN A 56 -6.65 -10.47 -5.00
N TYR A 57 -7.41 -11.51 -4.62
CA TYR A 57 -6.86 -12.74 -4.05
C TYR A 57 -5.95 -13.47 -5.05
N MET A 58 -6.37 -13.64 -6.31
CA MET A 58 -5.55 -14.29 -7.32
C MET A 58 -4.27 -13.53 -7.63
N VAL A 59 -4.35 -12.20 -7.78
CA VAL A 59 -3.17 -11.36 -7.99
C VAL A 59 -2.22 -11.49 -6.81
N ARG A 60 -2.72 -11.42 -5.58
CA ARG A 60 -1.91 -11.61 -4.38
C ARG A 60 -1.27 -12.99 -4.33
N SER A 61 -1.99 -14.05 -4.71
CA SER A 61 -1.47 -15.42 -4.76
C SER A 61 -0.31 -15.54 -5.76
N ILE A 62 -0.47 -15.00 -6.97
CA ILE A 62 0.60 -14.97 -7.98
C ILE A 62 1.80 -14.19 -7.45
N LEU A 63 1.58 -13.01 -6.90
CA LEU A 63 2.65 -12.17 -6.36
C LEU A 63 3.38 -12.88 -5.21
N ARG A 64 2.67 -13.57 -4.30
CA ARG A 64 3.29 -14.31 -3.20
C ARG A 64 4.30 -15.35 -3.66
N THR A 65 4.03 -16.05 -4.77
CA THR A 65 4.98 -17.02 -5.36
C THR A 65 6.34 -16.38 -5.68
N TYR A 66 6.36 -15.10 -6.06
CA TYR A 66 7.59 -14.37 -6.37
C TYR A 66 8.14 -13.57 -5.19
N ILE A 67 7.33 -13.32 -4.15
CA ILE A 67 7.61 -12.36 -3.09
C ILE A 67 8.00 -13.05 -1.77
N SER A 68 7.48 -14.27 -1.53
CA SER A 68 7.74 -15.05 -0.32
C SER A 68 7.69 -16.57 -0.60
N PRO A 69 8.68 -17.13 -1.32
CA PRO A 69 8.77 -18.56 -1.54
C PRO A 69 9.02 -19.30 -0.22
N GLU A 70 8.34 -20.44 -0.05
CA GLU A 70 8.40 -21.26 1.16
C GLU A 70 9.75 -21.99 1.35
N HIS A 71 10.65 -21.93 0.35
CA HIS A 71 11.91 -22.68 0.34
C HIS A 71 13.08 -21.76 -0.05
N PRO A 72 13.98 -21.41 0.89
CA PRO A 72 15.12 -20.56 0.61
C PRO A 72 16.24 -21.31 -0.10
N SER A 73 16.41 -21.05 -1.39
CA SER A 73 17.65 -21.30 -2.12
C SER A 73 18.54 -20.05 -2.07
N ASP A 74 19.83 -20.16 -2.41
CA ASP A 74 20.73 -19.00 -2.51
C ASP A 74 20.22 -17.93 -3.51
N GLU A 75 19.52 -18.37 -4.56
CA GLU A 75 18.83 -17.48 -5.51
C GLU A 75 17.72 -16.65 -4.83
N LEU A 76 17.09 -17.19 -3.78
CA LEU A 76 16.06 -16.48 -3.02
C LEU A 76 16.65 -15.34 -2.19
N SER A 77 17.82 -15.51 -1.60
CA SER A 77 18.48 -14.44 -0.83
C SER A 77 18.78 -13.22 -1.70
N ALA A 78 19.26 -13.45 -2.93
CA ALA A 78 19.47 -12.37 -3.91
C ALA A 78 18.16 -11.68 -4.29
N LEU A 79 17.08 -12.44 -4.50
CA LEU A 79 15.76 -11.91 -4.82
C LEU A 79 15.18 -11.08 -3.66
N ILE A 80 15.28 -11.55 -2.42
CA ILE A 80 14.86 -10.83 -1.22
C ILE A 80 15.65 -9.52 -1.10
N GLN A 81 16.95 -9.53 -1.39
CA GLN A 81 17.77 -8.32 -1.35
C GLN A 81 17.36 -7.30 -2.43
N GLN A 82 17.11 -7.74 -3.67
CA GLN A 82 16.59 -6.88 -4.74
C GLN A 82 15.23 -6.28 -4.37
N ARG A 83 14.34 -7.10 -3.78
CA ARG A 83 13.06 -6.64 -3.27
C ARG A 83 13.21 -5.56 -2.20
N ARG A 84 14.09 -5.77 -1.21
CA ARG A 84 14.40 -4.76 -0.17
C ARG A 84 14.82 -3.44 -0.80
N GLN A 85 15.70 -3.45 -1.79
CA GLN A 85 16.17 -2.23 -2.47
C GLN A 85 15.01 -1.47 -3.13
N VAL A 86 14.09 -2.17 -3.79
CA VAL A 86 12.93 -1.50 -4.40
C VAL A 86 11.95 -0.97 -3.36
N GLU A 87 11.64 -1.75 -2.33
CA GLU A 87 10.75 -1.29 -1.26
C GLU A 87 11.36 -0.14 -0.45
N GLN A 88 12.68 -0.11 -0.26
CA GLN A 88 13.41 1.02 0.31
C GLN A 88 13.26 2.28 -0.55
N TYR A 89 13.37 2.14 -1.88
CA TYR A 89 13.15 3.27 -2.79
C TYR A 89 11.71 3.82 -2.65
N GLN A 90 10.71 2.95 -2.59
CA GLN A 90 9.33 3.38 -2.35
C GLN A 90 9.13 4.04 -0.99
N PHE A 91 9.70 3.45 0.05
CA PHE A 91 9.69 4.02 1.39
C PHE A 91 10.29 5.42 1.38
N TRP A 92 11.43 5.60 0.72
CA TRP A 92 12.07 6.92 0.59
C TRP A 92 11.18 7.91 -0.16
N MET A 93 10.56 7.48 -1.27
CA MET A 93 9.63 8.30 -2.05
C MET A 93 8.40 8.74 -1.25
N TRP A 94 7.82 7.87 -0.42
CA TRP A 94 6.59 8.20 0.34
C TRP A 94 6.85 8.97 1.63
N PHE A 95 7.91 8.62 2.35
CA PHE A 95 8.13 9.12 3.72
C PHE A 95 9.24 10.16 3.83
N ARG A 96 10.17 10.23 2.86
CA ARG A 96 11.33 11.14 2.94
C ARG A 96 11.38 12.20 1.83
N ASN A 97 10.64 12.02 0.74
CA ASN A 97 10.62 12.99 -0.35
C ASN A 97 9.18 13.36 -0.79
N PRO A 98 8.43 14.14 0.04
CA PRO A 98 7.03 14.47 -0.24
C PRO A 98 6.82 15.34 -1.49
N SER A 99 7.88 15.93 -2.05
CA SER A 99 7.80 16.90 -3.15
C SER A 99 7.69 16.29 -4.55
N PHE A 100 8.01 15.00 -4.72
CA PHE A 100 8.10 14.39 -6.06
C PHE A 100 6.75 13.92 -6.64
N ASP A 101 5.77 13.60 -5.79
CA ASP A 101 4.40 13.23 -6.20
C ASP A 101 3.40 13.61 -5.10
N ALA A 102 3.30 14.92 -4.91
CA ALA A 102 2.64 15.51 -3.77
C ALA A 102 1.10 15.54 -3.88
N ASN A 103 0.52 14.97 -4.93
CA ASN A 103 -0.93 14.80 -5.03
C ASN A 103 -1.39 13.39 -4.61
N THR A 104 -0.52 12.37 -4.64
CA THR A 104 -0.91 10.98 -4.36
C THR A 104 -0.26 10.37 -3.11
N ASN A 105 0.81 10.98 -2.59
CA ASN A 105 1.53 10.46 -1.42
C ASN A 105 1.26 11.23 -0.12
N LEU A 106 0.42 12.28 -0.14
CA LEU A 106 0.14 13.06 1.05
C LEU A 106 -0.78 12.32 2.03
N ILE A 107 -0.43 12.42 3.31
CA ILE A 107 -1.36 12.10 4.39
C ILE A 107 -2.40 13.22 4.40
N SER A 108 -3.62 12.88 4.04
CA SER A 108 -4.79 13.74 4.12
C SER A 108 -5.76 13.14 5.12
N ILE A 109 -6.43 13.96 5.93
CA ILE A 109 -7.50 13.48 6.81
C ILE A 109 -8.63 12.77 6.02
N HIS A 110 -8.75 13.06 4.73
CA HIS A 110 -9.55 12.32 3.77
C HIS A 110 -8.65 11.31 3.05
N GLY A 111 -8.83 10.01 3.31
CA GLY A 111 -8.05 8.95 2.63
C GLY A 111 -6.72 8.55 3.30
N CYS A 112 -6.56 8.73 4.61
CA CYS A 112 -5.45 8.13 5.36
C CYS A 112 -5.87 6.91 6.18
N TYR A 113 -4.93 5.97 6.29
CA TYR A 113 -5.11 4.69 6.94
C TYR A 113 -4.17 4.55 8.13
N LEU A 114 -4.65 3.88 9.18
CA LEU A 114 -3.86 3.55 10.35
C LEU A 114 -3.28 2.15 10.17
N VAL A 115 -1.99 2.02 10.43
CA VAL A 115 -1.29 0.74 10.49
C VAL A 115 -0.63 0.59 11.83
N ASP A 116 -0.77 -0.59 12.42
CA ASP A 116 -0.14 -0.94 13.69
C ASP A 116 1.36 -0.65 13.66
N ARG A 117 1.84 -0.01 14.74
CA ARG A 117 3.24 0.44 14.83
C ARG A 117 4.23 -0.72 14.86
N GLU A 118 3.90 -1.84 15.48
CA GLU A 118 4.80 -2.98 15.62
C GLU A 118 4.96 -3.69 14.27
N TRP A 119 3.86 -3.88 13.54
CA TRP A 119 3.93 -4.38 12.17
C TRP A 119 4.75 -3.45 11.27
N PHE A 120 4.51 -2.13 11.35
CA PHE A 120 5.26 -1.17 10.54
C PHE A 120 6.75 -1.14 10.91
N ALA A 121 7.10 -1.23 12.19
CA ALA A 121 8.49 -1.33 12.63
C ALA A 121 9.16 -2.59 12.07
N SER A 122 8.47 -3.73 12.11
CA SER A 122 8.95 -4.99 11.54
C SER A 122 9.19 -4.88 10.03
N TRP A 123 8.32 -4.16 9.31
CA TRP A 123 8.53 -3.86 7.89
C TRP A 123 9.76 -2.99 7.67
N VAL A 124 9.94 -1.92 8.45
CA VAL A 124 11.12 -1.04 8.35
C VAL A 124 12.42 -1.82 8.64
N ASP A 125 12.42 -2.73 9.60
CA ASP A 125 13.58 -3.56 9.91
C ASP A 125 13.85 -4.60 8.81
N PHE A 126 12.79 -5.12 8.17
CA PHE A 126 12.92 -5.95 6.98
C PHE A 126 13.59 -5.18 5.85
N LEU A 127 13.19 -3.92 5.63
CA LEU A 127 13.81 -3.05 4.62
C LEU A 127 15.29 -2.83 4.92
N LYS A 128 15.69 -2.62 6.18
CA LYS A 128 17.11 -2.47 6.57
C LYS A 128 17.91 -3.76 6.45
N GLY A 129 17.23 -4.89 6.29
CA GLY A 129 17.84 -6.22 6.28
C GLY A 129 18.17 -6.77 7.65
N THR A 130 17.60 -6.20 8.72
CA THR A 130 17.81 -6.62 10.11
C THR A 130 16.76 -7.62 10.59
N SER A 131 15.69 -7.84 9.83
CA SER A 131 14.67 -8.84 10.13
C SER A 131 14.16 -9.56 8.88
N GLU A 132 13.39 -10.61 9.13
CA GLU A 132 12.62 -11.34 8.12
C GLU A 132 11.39 -10.56 7.66
N ILE A 133 10.71 -11.08 6.63
CA ILE A 133 9.50 -10.47 6.05
C ILE A 133 8.41 -10.39 7.15
N PRO A 134 7.78 -9.22 7.39
CA PRO A 134 6.88 -8.95 8.54
C PRO A 134 5.52 -9.67 8.50
N GLY A 135 5.32 -10.65 7.62
CA GLY A 135 4.01 -11.31 7.45
C GLY A 135 2.91 -10.34 6.99
N ARG A 136 1.65 -10.71 7.26
CA ARG A 136 0.46 -9.92 6.88
C ARG A 136 0.27 -8.74 7.84
N VAL A 137 -0.31 -7.65 7.35
CA VAL A 137 -0.68 -6.51 8.19
C VAL A 137 -1.78 -6.95 9.16
N SER A 138 -1.58 -6.78 10.47
CA SER A 138 -2.65 -6.89 11.45
C SER A 138 -2.86 -5.55 12.16
N ASN A 139 -4.12 -5.17 12.33
CA ASN A 139 -4.53 -3.99 13.08
C ASN A 139 -5.25 -4.37 14.40
N ASP A 140 -5.13 -5.62 14.86
CA ASP A 140 -5.87 -6.11 16.04
C ASP A 140 -5.59 -5.27 17.30
N ASN A 141 -4.37 -4.74 17.43
CA ASN A 141 -4.00 -3.83 18.52
C ASN A 141 -4.72 -2.48 18.44
N LEU A 142 -5.12 -2.05 17.25
CA LEU A 142 -5.83 -0.78 17.02
C LEU A 142 -7.35 -0.92 17.19
N LEU A 143 -7.86 -2.15 17.15
CA LEU A 143 -9.29 -2.43 17.17
C LEU A 143 -9.76 -2.93 18.53
N SER A 144 -10.97 -2.54 18.90
CA SER A 144 -11.74 -3.08 20.02
C SER A 144 -12.33 -4.45 19.65
N LYS A 145 -12.87 -5.17 20.63
CA LYS A 145 -13.47 -6.51 20.41
C LYS A 145 -14.65 -6.50 19.43
N ASP A 146 -15.31 -5.35 19.28
CA ASP A 146 -16.42 -5.13 18.34
C ASP A 146 -15.94 -4.70 16.94
N GLY A 147 -14.62 -4.63 16.72
CA GLY A 147 -14.02 -4.19 15.46
C GLY A 147 -13.95 -2.67 15.27
N SER A 148 -14.40 -1.87 16.25
CA SER A 148 -14.26 -0.41 16.21
C SER A 148 -12.81 0.01 16.49
N ILE A 149 -12.39 1.17 15.97
CA ILE A 149 -11.08 1.73 16.28
C ILE A 149 -11.06 2.14 17.76
N LYS A 150 -9.97 1.88 18.47
CA LYS A 150 -9.82 2.36 19.86
C LYS A 150 -9.68 3.90 19.88
N PRO A 151 -10.45 4.64 20.70
CA PRO A 151 -10.43 6.10 20.70
C PRO A 151 -9.19 6.71 21.38
N ASP A 152 -8.49 5.94 22.21
CA ASP A 152 -7.32 6.36 23.00
C ASP A 152 -5.98 6.16 22.28
N LEU A 153 -6.00 5.74 21.02
CA LEU A 153 -4.79 5.54 20.22
C LEU A 153 -4.04 6.85 19.99
N ALA A 154 -2.71 6.78 20.09
CA ALA A 154 -1.82 7.89 19.82
C ALA A 154 -0.92 7.62 18.61
N LEU A 155 -0.84 8.62 17.72
CA LEU A 155 0.05 8.62 16.56
C LEU A 155 1.52 8.44 16.99
N GLY A 156 2.25 7.56 16.31
CA GLY A 156 3.65 7.25 16.59
C GLY A 156 3.89 6.33 17.78
N ARG A 157 2.88 6.13 18.64
CA ARG A 157 2.91 5.20 19.77
C ARG A 157 2.18 3.89 19.47
N ASN A 158 0.97 3.97 18.96
CA ASN A 158 0.14 2.80 18.66
C ASN A 158 0.09 2.51 17.16
N PHE A 159 0.05 3.56 16.35
CA PHE A 159 -0.08 3.44 14.90
C PHE A 159 0.79 4.45 14.16
N VAL A 160 1.00 4.18 12.87
CA VAL A 160 1.50 5.13 11.89
C VAL A 160 0.42 5.44 10.87
N LEU A 161 0.54 6.60 10.21
CA LEU A 161 -0.36 7.00 9.13
C LEU A 161 0.24 6.64 7.78
N LEU A 162 -0.58 6.02 6.94
CA LEU A 162 -0.28 5.79 5.54
C LEU A 162 -1.20 6.61 4.65
N SER A 163 -0.65 7.16 3.58
CA SER A 163 -1.44 7.61 2.44
C SER A 163 -2.15 6.43 1.79
N GLU A 164 -3.21 6.69 1.04
CA GLU A 164 -3.94 5.68 0.27
C GLU A 164 -3.01 4.86 -0.64
N ARG A 165 -2.05 5.51 -1.31
CA ARG A 165 -1.11 4.83 -2.18
C ARG A 165 -0.16 3.90 -1.44
N ALA A 166 0.42 4.34 -0.32
CA ALA A 166 1.29 3.51 0.50
C ALA A 166 0.50 2.31 1.08
N CYS A 167 -0.74 2.57 1.53
CA CYS A 167 -1.63 1.54 2.05
C CYS A 167 -1.99 0.49 0.98
N SER A 168 -2.33 0.94 -0.23
CA SER A 168 -2.62 0.07 -1.38
C SER A 168 -1.43 -0.81 -1.73
N PHE A 169 -0.22 -0.26 -1.76
CA PHE A 169 0.99 -1.05 -1.99
C PHE A 169 1.17 -2.12 -0.91
N ILE A 170 1.15 -1.71 0.37
CA ILE A 170 1.39 -2.61 1.50
C ILE A 170 0.36 -3.75 1.51
N THR A 171 -0.93 -3.44 1.40
CA THR A 171 -1.98 -4.46 1.43
C THR A 171 -2.02 -5.35 0.20
N ARG A 172 -1.50 -4.88 -0.94
CA ARG A 172 -1.34 -5.69 -2.15
C ARG A 172 -0.22 -6.70 -2.00
N ILE A 173 0.91 -6.29 -1.43
CA ILE A 173 2.12 -7.12 -1.28
C ILE A 173 2.01 -8.06 -0.08
N TYR A 174 1.73 -7.51 1.09
CA TYR A 174 1.72 -8.25 2.37
C TYR A 174 0.35 -8.88 2.66
N GLY A 175 -0.72 -8.29 2.15
CA GLY A 175 -2.07 -8.62 2.58
C GLY A 175 -2.40 -8.03 3.95
N ILE A 176 -3.65 -8.18 4.34
CA ILE A 176 -4.18 -7.72 5.63
C ILE A 176 -4.98 -8.84 6.29
N ASP A 177 -4.86 -8.94 7.60
CA ASP A 177 -5.74 -9.72 8.46
C ASP A 177 -6.84 -8.80 9.00
N GLY A 178 -8.09 -9.16 8.73
CA GLY A 178 -9.24 -8.31 9.02
C GLY A 178 -9.36 -7.11 8.08
N SER A 179 -9.68 -5.95 8.65
CA SER A 179 -10.02 -4.73 7.93
C SER A 179 -9.02 -3.61 8.18
N LEU A 180 -8.82 -2.77 7.16
CA LEU A 180 -8.03 -1.54 7.32
C LEU A 180 -8.76 -0.56 8.23
N ALA A 181 -8.03 0.02 9.18
CA ALA A 181 -8.51 1.12 9.98
C ALA A 181 -8.33 2.42 9.18
N SER A 182 -9.43 3.12 8.89
CA SER A 182 -9.42 4.41 8.19
C SER A 182 -9.91 5.53 9.09
N ILE A 183 -9.28 6.70 8.99
CA ILE A 183 -9.72 7.92 9.69
C ILE A 183 -11.10 8.36 9.23
N ASP A 184 -11.47 8.09 7.99
CA ASP A 184 -12.78 8.47 7.45
C ASP A 184 -13.94 7.85 8.24
N HIS A 185 -13.74 6.69 8.87
CA HIS A 185 -14.75 6.02 9.70
C HIS A 185 -14.98 6.68 11.07
N VAL A 186 -14.07 7.55 11.50
CA VAL A 186 -14.08 8.12 12.87
C VAL A 186 -14.00 9.65 12.91
N LYS A 187 -13.67 10.32 11.79
CA LYS A 187 -13.42 11.77 11.75
C LYS A 187 -14.57 12.67 12.22
N ASN A 188 -15.81 12.18 12.18
CA ASN A 188 -17.01 12.91 12.58
C ASN A 188 -17.53 12.50 13.98
N LYS A 189 -16.80 11.65 14.70
CA LYS A 189 -17.23 11.09 15.98
C LYS A 189 -16.51 11.79 17.15
N PRO A 190 -17.22 12.37 18.12
CA PRO A 190 -16.63 13.20 19.16
C PRO A 190 -15.63 12.45 20.05
N GLU A 191 -15.86 11.17 20.31
CA GLU A 191 -14.99 10.32 21.11
C GLU A 191 -13.60 10.10 20.49
N TYR A 192 -13.43 10.38 19.20
CA TYR A 192 -12.15 10.31 18.47
C TYR A 192 -11.49 11.67 18.26
N ALA A 193 -11.99 12.75 18.88
CA ALA A 193 -11.50 14.11 18.65
C ALA A 193 -9.98 14.25 18.82
N ARG A 194 -9.39 13.57 19.82
CA ARG A 194 -7.93 13.57 20.06
C ARG A 194 -7.16 12.92 18.93
N LEU A 195 -7.61 11.74 18.50
CA LEU A 195 -7.02 11.00 17.38
C LEU A 195 -7.11 11.84 16.10
N VAL A 196 -8.29 12.36 15.77
CA VAL A 196 -8.53 13.19 14.58
C VAL A 196 -7.68 14.46 14.60
N HIS A 197 -7.56 15.12 15.76
CA HIS A 197 -6.70 16.28 15.92
C HIS A 197 -5.24 15.97 15.62
N SER A 198 -4.71 14.84 16.12
CA SER A 198 -3.32 14.43 15.84
C SER A 198 -3.05 14.22 14.35
N VAL A 199 -4.02 13.69 13.61
CA VAL A 199 -3.92 13.51 12.15
C VAL A 199 -3.90 14.86 11.44
N ARG A 200 -4.77 15.80 11.83
CA ARG A 200 -4.81 17.16 11.24
C ARG A 200 -3.50 17.90 11.45
N VAL A 201 -2.92 17.80 12.65
CA VAL A 201 -1.62 18.41 12.94
C VAL A 201 -0.54 17.82 12.04
N GLN A 202 -0.51 16.49 11.87
CA GLN A 202 0.46 15.84 10.98
C GLN A 202 0.28 16.25 9.51
N GLU A 203 -0.96 16.34 9.04
CA GLU A 203 -1.28 16.84 7.69
C GLU A 203 -0.79 18.28 7.48
N GLN A 204 -1.04 19.17 8.44
CA GLN A 204 -0.56 20.56 8.41
C GLN A 204 0.98 20.63 8.39
N MET A 205 1.66 19.82 9.20
CA MET A 205 3.12 19.76 9.20
C MET A 205 3.67 19.28 7.86
N ALA A 206 3.05 18.26 7.26
CA ALA A 206 3.42 17.76 5.93
C ALA A 206 3.21 18.83 4.84
N GLN A 207 2.12 19.59 4.91
CA GLN A 207 1.85 20.72 4.00
C GLN A 207 2.87 21.85 4.17
N GLN A 208 3.27 22.19 5.40
CA GLN A 208 4.27 23.24 5.67
C GLN A 208 5.69 22.87 5.21
N GLN A 209 6.06 21.59 5.29
CA GLN A 209 7.35 21.13 4.75
C GLN A 209 7.43 21.30 3.23
N ARG A 210 6.29 21.33 2.53
CA ARG A 210 6.19 21.56 1.09
C ARG A 210 6.42 23.02 0.68
N THR A 211 6.06 23.96 1.55
CA THR A 211 6.15 25.41 1.28
C THR A 211 7.47 26.05 1.69
N ARG A 212 8.38 25.31 2.33
CA ARG A 212 9.74 25.83 2.58
C ARG A 212 10.50 25.89 1.24
N PRO A 213 10.84 27.10 0.74
CA PRO A 213 11.67 27.19 -0.46
C PRO A 213 13.02 26.53 -0.18
N ILE A 214 13.50 25.74 -1.14
CA ILE A 214 14.88 25.31 -1.15
C ILE A 214 15.70 26.58 -1.39
N VAL A 215 16.24 27.15 -0.31
CA VAL A 215 17.23 28.23 -0.41
C VAL A 215 18.50 27.56 -0.91
N VAL A 216 18.69 27.60 -2.23
CA VAL A 216 19.99 27.26 -2.83
C VAL A 216 20.89 28.47 -2.57
N SER A 217 21.73 28.37 -1.53
CA SER A 217 22.83 29.29 -1.35
C SER A 217 23.80 29.07 -2.51
N VAL A 218 23.78 29.96 -3.50
CA VAL A 218 24.84 30.01 -4.51
C VAL A 218 26.01 30.74 -3.87
N GLU A 219 26.99 30.00 -3.36
CA GLU A 219 28.28 30.58 -3.01
C GLU A 219 28.96 31.05 -4.30
N GLN A 220 29.34 32.32 -4.33
CA GLN A 220 30.08 32.99 -5.42
C GLN A 220 31.58 32.78 -5.25
#